data_AF-A0A961UTV0-F1
#
_entry.id   AF-A0A961UTV0-F1
#
_cell.length_a   1.000
_cell.length_b   1.000
_cell.length_c   1.000
_cell.angle_alpha   90.00
_cell.angle_beta   90.00
_cell.angle_gamma   90.00
#
_symmetry.space_group_name_H-M   'P 1'
#
loop_
_entity.id
_entity.type
_entity.pdbx_description
1 polymer ?
#
loop_
_entity_poly.entity_id
_entity_poly.type
_entity_poly.pdbx_seq_one_letter_code
_entity_poly.pdbx_strand_id
1 'polypeptide(L)'
;MAKFVPPVQRVAMAQVGNHLRCDPSRSDIESAGSNFVLSNMGRYNENHILTDDSVKPPFVEILENPDKVKAQLLRLYTSGQRKISTVIWHAPLTSENKDKSRIGYLVNSGGVGVHRSIYAGIEAYFEAVKETGFQDVVIRFGPQGCSRAINWVPTNRIQCPTSYSQEIEDDNYTLISNVHGMLDRIFAGTSVNRWYDLALEGGGLPEPFSTYATRIWERYVSDFGVADTHGFSIAYQPGRLTQLYRVYDQVGVRPAAVAVDMYDGARGKRPRMLTMLKQFAQEMDKIGLTGTPVIIQESYYNHKPTYQAVASAIQSGMNIQAVYQWPMDTKDRWYDTPSRYDAYCPALLDEPVAREASLPVKVAEQSRIR
;
A
#
# COMPACT_ATOMS: atom_id res chain seq x y z
N MET A 1 49.21 12.63 -16.63
CA MET A 1 48.55 11.72 -15.67
C MET A 1 47.13 11.46 -16.15
N ALA A 2 46.90 10.34 -16.81
CA ALA A 2 45.59 9.95 -17.33
C ALA A 2 44.77 9.30 -16.22
N LYS A 3 43.52 9.74 -16.02
CA LYS A 3 42.59 9.16 -15.04
C LYS A 3 42.06 7.84 -15.59
N PHE A 4 42.31 6.77 -14.84
CA PHE A 4 41.75 5.45 -15.05
C PHE A 4 40.24 5.51 -14.77
N VAL A 5 39.41 5.37 -15.80
CA VAL A 5 37.97 5.18 -15.67
C VAL A 5 37.72 3.68 -15.78
N PRO A 6 37.21 3.00 -14.72
CA PRO A 6 36.94 1.57 -14.82
C PRO A 6 35.80 1.31 -15.82
N PRO A 7 35.85 0.19 -16.55
CA PRO A 7 34.88 -0.12 -17.58
C PRO A 7 33.49 -0.35 -16.98
N VAL A 8 32.48 0.28 -17.58
CA VAL A 8 31.07 -0.02 -17.38
C VAL A 8 30.85 -1.50 -17.69
N GLN A 9 30.54 -2.31 -16.68
CA GLN A 9 30.11 -3.69 -16.87
C GLN A 9 28.82 -3.70 -17.69
N ARG A 10 28.92 -4.13 -18.95
CA ARG A 10 27.77 -4.46 -19.78
C ARG A 10 27.26 -5.84 -19.35
N VAL A 11 26.12 -5.88 -18.68
CA VAL A 11 25.44 -7.14 -18.34
C VAL A 11 24.79 -7.73 -19.60
N ALA A 12 25.09 -9.00 -19.84
CA ALA A 12 24.57 -9.80 -20.94
C ALA A 12 23.04 -10.00 -20.80
N MET A 13 22.32 -9.85 -21.91
CA MET A 13 20.90 -10.19 -21.98
C MET A 13 20.75 -11.69 -22.30
N ALA A 14 20.24 -12.46 -21.34
CA ALA A 14 19.71 -13.80 -21.58
C ALA A 14 18.19 -13.74 -21.82
N GLN A 15 17.73 -14.47 -22.84
CA GLN A 15 16.33 -14.61 -23.23
C GLN A 15 15.60 -15.65 -22.37
N VAL A 16 14.48 -15.19 -21.79
CA VAL A 16 13.20 -15.88 -21.51
C VAL A 16 13.16 -17.01 -20.47
N GLY A 17 12.65 -16.63 -19.29
CA GLY A 17 11.67 -17.37 -18.50
C GLY A 17 10.75 -16.35 -17.82
N ASN A 18 9.47 -16.30 -18.23
CA ASN A 18 8.50 -15.34 -17.71
C ASN A 18 8.18 -15.67 -16.24
N HIS A 19 8.61 -14.88 -15.27
CA HIS A 19 7.89 -14.51 -14.04
C HIS A 19 8.74 -13.51 -13.28
N LEU A 20 8.11 -12.51 -12.69
CA LEU A 20 8.75 -11.43 -11.92
C LEU A 20 9.42 -11.92 -10.61
N ARG A 21 9.59 -13.23 -10.40
CA ARG A 21 9.64 -13.81 -9.05
C ARG A 21 10.79 -14.71 -8.67
N CYS A 22 11.70 -15.10 -9.56
CA CYS A 22 12.74 -16.07 -9.16
C CYS A 22 14.11 -15.85 -9.82
N ASP A 23 14.45 -14.61 -10.20
CA ASP A 23 15.80 -14.33 -10.69
C ASP A 23 16.59 -13.53 -9.64
N PRO A 24 17.32 -14.20 -8.73
CA PRO A 24 18.17 -13.54 -7.74
C PRO A 24 19.35 -12.78 -8.37
N SER A 25 19.57 -12.86 -9.70
CA SER A 25 20.63 -12.13 -10.39
C SER A 25 20.28 -10.67 -10.72
N ARG A 26 19.02 -10.25 -10.52
CA ARG A 26 18.61 -8.84 -10.62
C ARG A 26 18.28 -8.28 -9.23
N SER A 27 19.32 -7.90 -8.51
CA SER A 27 19.25 -7.28 -7.16
C SER A 27 18.55 -5.91 -7.12
N ASP A 28 18.37 -5.27 -8.28
CA ASP A 28 18.13 -3.83 -8.31
C ASP A 28 16.64 -3.45 -8.22
N ILE A 29 15.73 -4.43 -8.27
CA ILE A 29 14.28 -4.19 -8.20
C ILE A 29 13.63 -5.23 -7.31
N GLU A 30 13.17 -4.79 -6.14
CA GLU A 30 12.45 -5.64 -5.22
C GLU A 30 10.94 -5.61 -5.55
N SER A 31 10.40 -6.77 -5.93
CA SER A 31 8.95 -6.93 -6.10
C SER A 31 8.29 -6.98 -4.72
N ALA A 32 7.38 -6.03 -4.46
CA ALA A 32 6.57 -5.99 -3.26
C ALA A 32 5.14 -6.44 -3.55
N GLY A 33 4.43 -6.98 -2.56
CA GLY A 33 2.99 -7.25 -2.68
C GLY A 33 2.19 -6.08 -2.14
N SER A 34 1.22 -5.60 -2.93
CA SER A 34 0.29 -4.58 -2.48
C SER A 34 -1.03 -5.18 -2.04
N ASN A 35 -1.55 -4.64 -0.96
CA ASN A 35 -2.96 -4.67 -0.58
C ASN A 35 -3.47 -6.11 -0.48
N PHE A 36 -2.97 -6.74 0.57
CA PHE A 36 -3.47 -8.02 1.03
C PHE A 36 -4.96 -7.84 1.35
N VAL A 37 -5.80 -8.53 0.59
CA VAL A 37 -7.26 -8.44 0.66
C VAL A 37 -7.79 -9.87 0.68
N LEU A 38 -8.56 -10.22 1.71
CA LEU A 38 -9.01 -11.59 1.93
C LEU A 38 -10.47 -11.75 1.53
N SER A 39 -10.75 -12.44 0.41
CA SER A 39 -12.13 -12.81 0.11
C SER A 39 -12.53 -14.10 0.84
N ASN A 40 -13.76 -14.14 1.35
CA ASN A 40 -14.41 -15.34 1.87
C ASN A 40 -15.22 -16.01 0.75
N MET A 41 -14.93 -17.27 0.45
CA MET A 41 -15.55 -18.03 -0.67
C MET A 41 -16.66 -19.00 -0.23
N GLY A 42 -17.07 -18.98 1.04
CA GLY A 42 -17.98 -20.00 1.59
C GLY A 42 -19.27 -19.42 2.17
N ARG A 43 -20.37 -19.56 1.43
CA ARG A 43 -21.76 -19.60 1.95
C ARG A 43 -22.33 -18.28 2.49
N TYR A 44 -22.81 -17.52 1.51
CA TYR A 44 -23.99 -16.65 1.56
C TYR A 44 -25.33 -17.43 1.71
N ASN A 45 -25.32 -18.75 1.93
CA ASN A 45 -26.49 -19.62 1.69
C ASN A 45 -27.67 -19.42 2.66
N GLU A 46 -27.58 -18.47 3.59
CA GLU A 46 -28.58 -18.29 4.64
C GLU A 46 -29.18 -16.88 4.71
N ASN A 47 -28.64 -15.89 3.96
CA ASN A 47 -29.25 -14.56 3.75
C ASN A 47 -29.23 -13.71 5.07
N HIS A 48 -29.40 -12.39 5.15
CA HIS A 48 -30.22 -11.51 4.33
C HIS A 48 -29.72 -10.05 4.31
N ILE A 49 -29.86 -9.44 3.14
CA ILE A 49 -29.68 -8.01 2.81
C ILE A 49 -28.24 -7.66 2.37
N LEU A 50 -28.11 -7.69 1.05
CA LEU A 50 -26.92 -7.53 0.21
C LEU A 50 -26.34 -6.10 0.22
N THR A 51 -25.12 -6.01 0.74
CA THR A 51 -24.03 -5.08 0.49
C THR A 51 -22.87 -5.96 0.01
N ASP A 52 -22.24 -5.67 -1.13
CA ASP A 52 -21.18 -6.54 -1.71
C ASP A 52 -19.92 -6.59 -0.80
N ASP A 53 -19.96 -7.47 0.23
CA ASP A 53 -19.00 -7.61 1.35
C ASP A 53 -18.30 -8.99 1.36
N SER A 54 -18.09 -9.64 0.20
CA SER A 54 -17.34 -10.91 0.13
C SER A 54 -15.84 -10.74 0.45
N VAL A 55 -15.38 -9.50 0.58
CA VAL A 55 -14.01 -9.10 0.84
C VAL A 55 -13.86 -8.58 2.26
N LYS A 56 -13.17 -9.35 3.10
CA LYS A 56 -12.74 -8.89 4.42
C LYS A 56 -11.32 -8.34 4.33
N PRO A 57 -11.06 -7.18 4.94
CA PRO A 57 -9.70 -6.72 5.09
C PRO A 57 -8.98 -7.69 6.05
N PRO A 58 -7.67 -7.86 5.91
CA PRO A 58 -6.91 -8.82 6.72
C PRO A 58 -7.06 -8.62 8.23
N PHE A 59 -7.20 -7.37 8.66
CA PHE A 59 -7.37 -7.02 10.07
C PHE A 59 -8.75 -7.37 10.64
N VAL A 60 -9.76 -7.65 9.80
CA VAL A 60 -11.01 -8.25 10.29
C VAL A 60 -10.87 -9.77 10.31
N GLU A 61 -10.33 -10.34 9.23
CA GLU A 61 -10.18 -11.79 9.10
C GLU A 61 -9.26 -12.38 10.17
N ILE A 62 -8.21 -11.67 10.61
CA ILE A 62 -7.28 -12.16 11.64
C ILE A 62 -7.97 -12.44 12.98
N LEU A 63 -9.06 -11.75 13.29
CA LEU A 63 -9.81 -11.97 14.53
C LEU A 63 -10.69 -13.22 14.46
N GLU A 64 -11.17 -13.56 13.26
CA GLU A 64 -12.06 -14.70 13.05
C GLU A 64 -11.29 -15.98 12.67
N ASN A 65 -10.24 -15.83 11.87
CA ASN A 65 -9.47 -16.89 11.24
C ASN A 65 -7.95 -16.60 11.33
N PRO A 66 -7.36 -16.47 12.54
CA PRO A 66 -5.97 -16.06 12.70
C PRO A 66 -4.98 -16.96 11.96
N ASP A 67 -5.17 -18.28 12.03
CA ASP A 67 -4.29 -19.25 11.36
C ASP A 67 -4.29 -19.10 9.84
N LYS A 68 -5.44 -18.76 9.25
CA LYS A 68 -5.58 -18.53 7.81
C LYS A 68 -4.75 -17.33 7.38
N VAL A 69 -4.88 -16.20 8.08
CA VAL A 69 -4.14 -14.98 7.80
C VAL A 69 -2.64 -15.19 8.00
N LYS A 70 -2.22 -15.80 9.13
CA LYS A 70 -0.81 -16.12 9.39
C LYS A 70 -0.23 -17.05 8.33
N ALA A 71 -0.95 -18.10 7.93
CA ALA A 71 -0.51 -19.00 6.87
C ALA A 71 -0.38 -18.30 5.51
N GLN A 72 -1.25 -17.34 5.21
CA GLN A 72 -1.15 -16.54 3.98
C GLN A 72 0.03 -15.57 4.00
N LEU A 73 0.24 -14.85 5.11
CA LEU A 73 1.42 -14.00 5.31
C LEU A 73 2.71 -14.82 5.14
N LEU A 74 2.77 -16.00 5.77
CA LEU A 74 3.91 -16.90 5.62
C LEU A 74 4.11 -17.33 4.17
N ARG A 75 3.04 -17.68 3.43
CA ARG A 75 3.15 -18.01 1.99
C ARG A 75 3.70 -16.87 1.14
N LEU A 76 3.28 -15.64 1.41
CA LEU A 76 3.83 -14.46 0.73
C LEU A 76 5.33 -14.35 1.00
N TYR A 77 5.71 -14.46 2.27
CA TYR A 77 7.10 -14.37 2.71
C TYR A 77 7.98 -15.50 2.15
N THR A 78 7.54 -16.75 2.21
CA THR A 78 8.29 -17.90 1.67
C THR A 78 8.37 -17.86 0.14
N SER A 79 7.46 -17.15 -0.54
CA SER A 79 7.53 -16.88 -1.98
C SER A 79 8.51 -15.76 -2.35
N GLY A 80 9.31 -15.27 -1.39
CA GLY A 80 10.35 -14.26 -1.61
C GLY A 80 9.89 -12.82 -1.41
N GLN A 81 8.61 -12.56 -1.10
CA GLN A 81 8.15 -11.21 -0.80
C GLN A 81 8.71 -10.75 0.55
N ARG A 82 9.27 -9.53 0.60
CA ARG A 82 9.80 -8.94 1.85
C ARG A 82 9.15 -7.63 2.23
N LYS A 83 8.32 -7.06 1.36
CA LYS A 83 7.54 -5.84 1.63
C LYS A 83 6.06 -6.10 1.51
N ILE A 84 5.27 -5.45 2.34
CA ILE A 84 3.80 -5.55 2.31
C ILE A 84 3.16 -4.18 2.43
N SER A 85 2.12 -3.93 1.63
CA SER A 85 1.28 -2.75 1.77
C SER A 85 -0.13 -3.14 2.23
N THR A 86 -0.71 -2.35 3.14
CA THR A 86 -2.07 -2.54 3.66
C THR A 86 -2.84 -1.23 3.57
N VAL A 87 -3.98 -1.25 2.87
CA VAL A 87 -4.93 -0.12 2.89
C VAL A 87 -5.86 -0.23 4.09
N ILE A 88 -5.97 0.85 4.84
CA ILE A 88 -7.01 1.07 5.84
C ILE A 88 -8.04 2.00 5.22
N TRP A 89 -9.08 1.41 4.62
CA TRP A 89 -10.21 2.19 4.12
C TRP A 89 -11.01 2.75 5.28
N HIS A 90 -11.35 4.04 5.24
CA HIS A 90 -12.08 4.67 6.36
C HIS A 90 -13.09 5.72 5.91
N ALA A 91 -14.13 5.89 6.72
CA ALA A 91 -15.14 6.94 6.58
C ALA A 91 -15.85 7.17 7.92
N PRO A 92 -16.53 8.31 8.14
CA PRO A 92 -17.43 8.46 9.28
C PRO A 92 -18.63 7.52 9.11
N LEU A 93 -18.74 6.52 9.99
CA LEU A 93 -19.85 5.58 10.03
C LEU A 93 -20.90 6.09 11.01
N THR A 94 -21.83 6.92 10.53
CA THR A 94 -23.05 7.27 11.27
C THR A 94 -24.21 6.35 10.88
N SER A 95 -25.25 6.28 11.72
CA SER A 95 -26.50 5.55 11.39
C SER A 95 -27.15 6.07 10.11
N GLU A 96 -26.96 7.35 9.81
CA GLU A 96 -27.51 8.06 8.65
C GLU A 96 -26.66 7.85 7.39
N ASN A 97 -25.34 7.71 7.54
CA ASN A 97 -24.41 7.61 6.42
C ASN A 97 -24.18 6.18 5.92
N LYS A 98 -25.06 5.19 6.14
CA LYS A 98 -24.92 3.79 5.65
C LYS A 98 -24.99 3.64 4.10
N ASP A 99 -24.55 4.67 3.38
CA ASP A 99 -24.77 4.90 1.98
C ASP A 99 -24.07 3.89 1.05
N LYS A 100 -24.64 3.72 -0.14
CA LYS A 100 -24.28 2.71 -1.16
C LYS A 100 -22.99 3.01 -1.94
N SER A 101 -22.32 4.12 -1.63
CA SER A 101 -21.10 4.59 -2.33
C SER A 101 -19.80 4.08 -1.71
N ARG A 102 -19.89 3.12 -0.78
CA ARG A 102 -18.79 2.55 -0.01
C ARG A 102 -18.27 1.29 -0.69
N ILE A 103 -16.95 1.13 -0.74
CA ILE A 103 -16.30 -0.05 -1.32
C ILE A 103 -15.49 -0.74 -0.23
N GLY A 104 -15.81 -2.00 0.03
CA GLY A 104 -15.11 -2.83 1.00
C GLY A 104 -15.40 -2.44 2.45
N TYR A 105 -14.67 -3.08 3.37
CA TYR A 105 -14.81 -2.85 4.80
C TYR A 105 -14.18 -1.53 5.23
N LEU A 106 -14.94 -0.71 5.95
CA LEU A 106 -14.51 0.61 6.40
C LEU A 106 -14.19 0.61 7.89
N VAL A 107 -13.07 1.23 8.25
CA VAL A 107 -12.79 1.69 9.60
C VAL A 107 -13.58 2.97 9.85
N ASN A 108 -14.33 3.03 10.94
CA ASN A 108 -14.97 4.27 11.34
C ASN A 108 -13.91 5.29 11.72
N SER A 109 -13.82 6.41 11.01
CA SER A 109 -12.94 7.52 11.39
C SER A 109 -13.58 8.48 12.39
N GLY A 110 -14.91 8.48 12.54
CA GLY A 110 -15.62 9.49 13.32
C GLY A 110 -16.14 9.06 14.70
N GLY A 111 -16.07 10.00 15.66
CA GLY A 111 -16.63 9.89 17.00
C GLY A 111 -15.86 9.01 17.99
N VAL A 112 -16.24 9.06 19.27
CA VAL A 112 -15.60 8.37 20.43
C VAL A 112 -15.71 6.83 20.40
N GLY A 113 -16.19 6.26 19.30
CA GLY A 113 -16.62 4.87 19.19
C GLY A 113 -16.04 4.15 17.99
N VAL A 114 -14.79 4.43 17.60
CA VAL A 114 -14.07 3.49 16.72
C VAL A 114 -14.15 2.12 17.38
N HIS A 115 -14.77 1.15 16.70
CA HIS A 115 -15.01 -0.17 17.26
C HIS A 115 -13.69 -0.73 17.77
N ARG A 116 -13.58 -0.95 19.09
CA ARG A 116 -12.35 -1.50 19.72
C ARG A 116 -11.88 -2.78 19.03
N SER A 117 -12.80 -3.55 18.47
CA SER A 117 -12.51 -4.73 17.66
C SER A 117 -11.72 -4.40 16.40
N ILE A 118 -11.94 -3.28 15.72
CA ILE A 118 -11.19 -2.90 14.52
C ILE A 118 -9.73 -2.62 14.88
N TYR A 119 -9.48 -1.82 15.93
CA TYR A 119 -8.11 -1.57 16.41
C TYR A 119 -7.42 -2.84 16.88
N ALA A 120 -8.12 -3.72 17.62
CA ALA A 120 -7.59 -5.03 18.01
C ALA A 120 -7.25 -5.89 16.78
N GLY A 121 -8.04 -5.80 15.72
CA GLY A 121 -7.79 -6.46 14.45
C GLY A 121 -6.57 -5.91 13.71
N ILE A 122 -6.43 -4.58 13.66
CA ILE A 122 -5.26 -3.92 13.07
C ILE A 122 -4.00 -4.34 13.83
N GLU A 123 -4.04 -4.29 15.16
CA GLU A 123 -2.95 -4.71 16.04
C GLU A 123 -2.58 -6.18 15.81
N ALA A 124 -3.56 -7.10 15.87
CA ALA A 124 -3.33 -8.52 15.66
C ALA A 124 -2.75 -8.83 14.26
N TYR A 125 -3.20 -8.12 13.23
CA TYR A 125 -2.68 -8.27 11.88
C TYR A 125 -1.23 -7.81 11.78
N PHE A 126 -0.88 -6.64 12.31
CA PHE A 126 0.49 -6.15 12.23
C PHE A 126 1.46 -6.90 13.16
N GLU A 127 0.99 -7.46 14.27
CA GLU A 127 1.74 -8.44 15.05
C GLU A 127 2.05 -9.69 14.20
N ALA A 128 1.07 -10.22 13.45
CA ALA A 128 1.32 -11.33 12.53
C ALA A 128 2.29 -10.97 11.39
N VAL A 129 2.22 -9.74 10.86
CA VAL A 129 3.19 -9.23 9.87
C VAL A 129 4.60 -9.18 10.45
N LYS A 130 4.74 -8.69 11.69
CA LYS A 130 6.01 -8.65 12.44
C LYS A 130 6.58 -10.05 12.65
N GLU A 131 5.77 -10.97 13.17
CA GLU A 131 6.14 -12.37 13.41
C GLU A 131 6.58 -13.07 12.11
N THR A 132 5.98 -12.72 10.98
CA THR A 132 6.33 -13.30 9.67
C THR A 132 7.71 -12.84 9.17
N GLY A 133 8.17 -11.65 9.56
CA GLY A 133 9.50 -11.14 9.24
C GLY A 133 9.60 -10.27 7.99
N PHE A 134 8.52 -9.60 7.57
CA PHE A 134 8.58 -8.59 6.51
C PHE A 134 9.56 -7.45 6.90
N GLN A 135 10.27 -6.90 5.91
CA GLN A 135 11.28 -5.84 6.07
C GLN A 135 10.69 -4.43 5.95
N ASP A 136 9.76 -4.23 5.02
CA ASP A 136 9.04 -2.96 4.87
C ASP A 136 7.53 -3.20 4.96
N VAL A 137 6.86 -2.31 5.70
CA VAL A 137 5.41 -2.29 5.84
C VAL A 137 4.91 -0.91 5.43
N VAL A 138 4.06 -0.85 4.41
CA VAL A 138 3.38 0.38 3.98
C VAL A 138 1.95 0.38 4.50
N ILE A 139 1.56 1.45 5.17
CA ILE A 139 0.22 1.66 5.71
C ILE A 139 -0.40 2.83 4.97
N ARG A 140 -1.50 2.54 4.27
CA ARG A 140 -2.12 3.48 3.34
C ARG A 140 -3.51 3.82 3.84
N PHE A 141 -3.75 5.09 4.15
CA PHE A 141 -5.06 5.53 4.60
C PHE A 141 -5.93 5.82 3.38
N GLY A 142 -7.00 5.07 3.20
CA GLY A 142 -7.93 5.19 2.07
C GLY A 142 -9.21 5.91 2.47
N PRO A 143 -9.26 7.26 2.50
CA PRO A 143 -10.47 7.97 2.84
C PRO A 143 -11.57 7.72 1.79
N GLN A 144 -12.75 7.33 2.24
CA GLN A 144 -13.95 7.13 1.43
C GLN A 144 -15.11 8.02 1.89
N GLY A 145 -16.14 8.15 1.06
CA GLY A 145 -17.33 8.95 1.38
C GLY A 145 -16.93 10.36 1.82
N CYS A 146 -17.44 10.80 2.96
CA CYS A 146 -17.13 12.13 3.47
C CYS A 146 -15.73 12.26 4.08
N SER A 147 -15.01 11.18 4.40
CA SER A 147 -13.59 11.30 4.74
C SER A 147 -12.73 11.75 3.57
N ARG A 148 -13.20 11.57 2.33
CA ARG A 148 -12.45 11.97 1.14
C ARG A 148 -12.74 13.44 0.82
N ALA A 149 -11.81 14.33 1.15
CA ALA A 149 -12.03 15.78 1.04
C ALA A 149 -12.48 16.27 -0.34
N ILE A 150 -12.14 15.59 -1.44
CA ILE A 150 -12.66 15.94 -2.78
C ILE A 150 -14.19 15.88 -2.90
N ASN A 151 -14.85 15.17 -1.98
CA ASN A 151 -16.31 15.07 -1.92
C ASN A 151 -16.94 16.22 -1.13
N TRP A 152 -16.15 17.15 -0.55
CA TRP A 152 -16.66 18.30 0.19
C TRP A 152 -17.08 19.46 -0.72
N VAL A 153 -17.77 19.13 -1.79
CA VAL A 153 -18.27 20.05 -2.80
C VAL A 153 -19.78 19.86 -2.91
N PRO A 154 -20.56 20.89 -3.27
CA PRO A 154 -21.98 20.73 -3.50
C PRO A 154 -22.25 19.67 -4.57
N THR A 155 -22.75 18.50 -4.17
CA THR A 155 -23.15 17.41 -5.06
C THR A 155 -24.43 16.76 -4.57
N ASN A 156 -25.25 16.28 -5.50
CA ASN A 156 -26.45 15.52 -5.19
C ASN A 156 -26.19 14.02 -4.95
N ARG A 157 -24.94 13.57 -5.09
CA ARG A 157 -24.60 12.14 -5.07
C ARG A 157 -24.14 11.60 -3.72
N ILE A 158 -23.57 12.45 -2.87
CA ILE A 158 -23.04 12.06 -1.56
C ILE A 158 -23.37 13.20 -0.59
N GLN A 159 -24.02 12.86 0.52
CA GLN A 159 -24.37 13.84 1.55
C GLN A 159 -23.15 14.14 2.44
N CYS A 160 -22.23 14.96 1.92
CA CYS A 160 -21.07 15.45 2.65
C CYS A 160 -21.17 16.96 2.89
N PRO A 161 -20.35 17.53 3.79
CA PRO A 161 -20.22 18.97 3.92
C PRO A 161 -19.96 19.60 2.55
N THR A 162 -20.62 20.72 2.25
CA THR A 162 -20.49 21.40 0.95
C THR A 162 -19.29 22.33 0.87
N SER A 163 -18.43 22.29 1.90
CA SER A 163 -17.20 23.05 2.04
C SER A 163 -16.24 22.31 2.98
N TYR A 164 -15.02 22.83 3.12
CA TYR A 164 -14.02 22.28 4.04
C TYR A 164 -14.59 21.99 5.44
N SER A 165 -14.28 20.81 5.98
CA SER A 165 -14.74 20.37 7.29
C SER A 165 -13.58 20.04 8.21
N GLN A 166 -13.34 20.89 9.22
CA GLN A 166 -12.33 20.66 10.25
C GLN A 166 -12.61 19.38 11.04
N GLU A 167 -13.88 19.11 11.36
CA GLU A 167 -14.29 17.94 12.14
C GLU A 167 -13.88 16.63 11.45
N ILE A 168 -14.17 16.49 10.15
CA ILE A 168 -13.79 15.29 9.41
C ILE A 168 -12.25 15.22 9.22
N GLU A 169 -11.57 16.36 9.07
CA GLU A 169 -10.11 16.40 9.09
C GLU A 169 -9.55 15.86 10.40
N ASP A 170 -10.08 16.31 11.55
CA ASP A 170 -9.64 15.90 12.88
C ASP A 170 -9.89 14.41 13.12
N ASP A 171 -11.04 13.90 12.68
CA ASP A 171 -11.38 12.47 12.70
C ASP A 171 -10.38 11.64 11.88
N ASN A 172 -10.11 12.05 10.64
CA ASN A 172 -9.13 11.38 9.78
C ASN A 172 -7.72 11.41 10.41
N TYR A 173 -7.29 12.55 10.95
CA TYR A 173 -5.98 12.68 11.58
C TYR A 173 -5.87 11.86 12.88
N THR A 174 -6.95 11.80 13.66
CA THR A 174 -7.02 10.96 14.87
C THR A 174 -6.83 9.49 14.54
N LEU A 175 -7.43 8.99 13.45
CA LEU A 175 -7.16 7.64 12.96
C LEU A 175 -5.69 7.45 12.57
N ILE A 176 -5.13 8.39 11.79
CA ILE A 176 -3.72 8.33 11.34
C ILE A 176 -2.76 8.26 12.54
N SER A 177 -2.89 9.19 13.48
CA SER A 177 -2.02 9.29 14.66
C SER A 177 -2.17 8.09 15.61
N ASN A 178 -3.38 7.58 15.81
CA ASN A 178 -3.60 6.38 16.64
C ASN A 178 -2.98 5.12 16.01
N VAL A 179 -3.14 4.93 14.70
CA VAL A 179 -2.52 3.80 13.99
C VAL A 179 -1.00 3.96 14.02
N HIS A 180 -0.46 5.15 13.76
CA HIS A 180 0.98 5.41 13.84
C HIS A 180 1.55 5.00 15.21
N GLY A 181 1.00 5.55 16.29
CA GLY A 181 1.46 5.24 17.64
C GLY A 181 1.29 3.75 18.02
N MET A 182 0.28 3.07 17.47
CA MET A 182 0.10 1.63 17.63
C MET A 182 1.23 0.84 16.97
N LEU A 183 1.53 1.13 15.70
CA LEU A 183 2.58 0.43 14.96
C LEU A 183 3.98 0.77 15.49
N ASP A 184 4.15 1.96 16.07
CA ASP A 184 5.33 2.30 16.84
C ASP A 184 5.61 1.36 17.99
N ARG A 185 4.58 0.98 18.74
CA ARG A 185 4.72 0.00 19.82
C ARG A 185 4.94 -1.42 19.29
N ILE A 186 4.18 -1.84 18.28
CA ILE A 186 4.26 -3.21 17.73
C ILE A 186 5.67 -3.50 17.20
N PHE A 187 6.24 -2.58 16.42
CA PHE A 187 7.52 -2.76 15.75
C PHE A 187 8.73 -2.22 16.55
N ALA A 188 8.52 -1.76 17.78
CA ALA A 188 9.61 -1.30 18.64
C ALA A 188 10.70 -2.37 18.80
N GLY A 189 11.96 -1.99 18.60
CA GLY A 189 13.11 -2.90 18.70
C GLY A 189 13.27 -3.88 17.52
N THR A 190 12.45 -3.75 16.47
CA THR A 190 12.61 -4.53 15.23
C THR A 190 13.36 -3.73 14.18
N SER A 191 13.84 -4.40 13.13
CA SER A 191 14.42 -3.76 11.94
C SER A 191 13.39 -3.52 10.83
N VAL A 192 12.09 -3.61 11.14
CA VAL A 192 11.02 -3.44 10.14
C VAL A 192 10.82 -1.95 9.89
N ASN A 193 11.05 -1.53 8.65
CA ASN A 193 10.73 -0.18 8.21
C ASN A 193 9.22 -0.02 8.05
N ARG A 194 8.72 1.15 8.41
CA ARG A 194 7.30 1.49 8.31
C ARG A 194 7.17 2.74 7.47
N TRP A 195 6.20 2.72 6.56
CA TRP A 195 5.95 3.80 5.63
C TRP A 195 4.47 4.17 5.66
N TYR A 196 4.16 5.45 5.85
CA TYR A 196 2.78 5.93 5.85
C TYR A 196 2.45 6.67 4.55
N ASP A 197 1.28 6.35 3.98
CA ASP A 197 0.63 7.08 2.89
C ASP A 197 -0.67 7.68 3.43
N LEU A 198 -0.67 8.99 3.64
CA LEU A 198 -1.64 9.73 4.45
C LEU A 198 -2.99 9.92 3.76
N ALA A 199 -3.05 9.72 2.44
CA ALA A 199 -4.29 9.63 1.68
C ALA A 199 -4.03 8.95 0.34
N LEU A 200 -4.43 7.68 0.27
CA LEU A 200 -4.40 6.83 -0.91
C LEU A 200 -4.94 7.58 -2.13
N GLU A 201 -4.10 7.69 -3.15
CA GLU A 201 -4.40 8.35 -4.42
C GLU A 201 -4.92 9.79 -4.29
N GLY A 202 -4.73 10.44 -3.14
CA GLY A 202 -5.23 11.79 -2.88
C GLY A 202 -4.33 12.89 -3.44
N GLY A 203 -3.02 12.65 -3.49
CA GLY A 203 -2.02 13.69 -3.69
C GLY A 203 -2.19 14.51 -4.98
N GLY A 204 -2.23 15.83 -4.86
CA GLY A 204 -2.41 16.75 -6.00
C GLY A 204 -3.84 16.86 -6.52
N LEU A 205 -4.85 16.53 -5.70
CA LEU A 205 -6.26 16.78 -6.04
C LEU A 205 -6.54 18.27 -5.82
N PRO A 206 -7.47 18.89 -6.57
CA PRO A 206 -7.82 20.29 -6.38
C PRO A 206 -8.57 20.52 -5.06
N GLU A 207 -8.92 21.78 -4.77
CA GLU A 207 -9.74 22.13 -3.63
C GLU A 207 -11.07 21.32 -3.59
N PRO A 208 -11.55 20.96 -2.39
CA PRO A 208 -10.98 21.32 -1.09
C PRO A 208 -9.89 20.34 -0.59
N PHE A 209 -9.43 19.40 -1.44
CA PHE A 209 -8.43 18.41 -1.04
C PHE A 209 -7.05 19.03 -0.81
N SER A 210 -6.63 20.02 -1.60
CA SER A 210 -5.33 20.68 -1.39
C SER A 210 -5.24 21.34 -0.01
N THR A 211 -6.28 22.05 0.44
CA THR A 211 -6.35 22.57 1.82
C THR A 211 -6.25 21.46 2.85
N TYR A 212 -7.02 20.38 2.70
CA TYR A 212 -6.96 19.20 3.58
C TYR A 212 -5.54 18.60 3.63
N ALA A 213 -4.90 18.39 2.46
CA ALA A 213 -3.59 17.80 2.36
C ALA A 213 -2.50 18.67 3.02
N THR A 214 -2.56 19.99 2.84
CA THR A 214 -1.64 20.93 3.51
C THR A 214 -1.71 20.76 5.03
N ARG A 215 -2.92 20.71 5.60
CA ARG A 215 -3.12 20.64 7.05
C ARG A 215 -2.76 19.28 7.64
N ILE A 216 -3.12 18.19 6.96
CA ILE A 216 -2.70 16.83 7.37
C ILE A 216 -1.18 16.70 7.32
N TRP A 217 -0.53 17.25 6.28
CA TRP A 217 0.92 17.22 6.15
C TRP A 217 1.61 18.05 7.24
N GLU A 218 1.15 19.28 7.48
CA GLU A 218 1.68 20.15 8.53
C GLU A 218 1.61 19.48 9.90
N ARG A 219 0.46 18.90 10.26
CA ARG A 219 0.28 18.17 11.53
C ARG A 219 1.18 16.94 11.61
N TYR A 220 1.23 16.12 10.56
CA TYR A 220 2.05 14.92 10.55
C TYR A 220 3.54 15.24 10.70
N VAL A 221 4.03 16.25 9.97
CA VAL A 221 5.43 16.69 10.06
C VAL A 221 5.75 17.24 11.45
N SER A 222 4.83 17.99 12.05
CA SER A 222 4.97 18.50 13.42
C SER A 222 5.09 17.38 14.45
N ASP A 223 4.24 16.34 14.34
CA ASP A 223 4.15 15.29 15.35
C ASP A 223 5.19 14.17 15.16
N PHE A 224 5.49 13.80 13.91
CA PHE A 224 6.27 12.60 13.58
C PHE A 224 7.49 12.87 12.66
N GLY A 225 7.58 14.05 12.04
CA GLY A 225 8.59 14.35 11.04
C GLY A 225 8.29 13.71 9.67
N VAL A 226 9.33 13.41 8.89
CA VAL A 226 9.20 12.89 7.51
C VAL A 226 9.91 11.56 7.24
N ALA A 227 10.54 10.99 8.27
CA ALA A 227 11.46 9.86 8.09
C ALA A 227 10.76 8.56 7.67
N ASP A 228 9.49 8.39 8.04
CA ASP A 228 8.69 7.17 7.92
C ASP A 228 7.45 7.36 7.04
N THR A 229 7.43 8.38 6.18
CA THR A 229 6.27 8.69 5.35
C THR A 229 6.68 9.03 3.91
N HIS A 230 5.77 8.74 2.98
CA HIS A 230 5.86 9.23 1.60
C HIS A 230 4.92 10.42 1.38
N GLY A 231 4.29 10.93 2.45
CA GLY A 231 3.22 11.91 2.38
C GLY A 231 1.97 11.29 1.76
N PHE A 232 1.56 11.79 0.60
CA PHE A 232 0.38 11.32 -0.13
C PHE A 232 0.79 10.64 -1.43
N SER A 233 0.20 9.49 -1.73
CA SER A 233 0.31 8.87 -3.05
C SER A 233 -0.61 9.52 -4.08
N ILE A 234 -0.25 9.38 -5.36
CA ILE A 234 -1.06 9.88 -6.48
C ILE A 234 -1.57 8.72 -7.34
N ALA A 235 -2.87 8.68 -7.64
CA ALA A 235 -3.33 8.04 -8.87
C ALA A 235 -2.75 8.84 -10.04
N TYR A 236 -1.85 8.23 -10.82
CA TYR A 236 -1.11 8.99 -11.82
C TYR A 236 -2.03 9.62 -12.87
N GLN A 237 -1.93 10.95 -12.97
CA GLN A 237 -2.39 11.76 -14.09
C GLN A 237 -1.41 12.93 -14.26
N PRO A 238 -1.16 13.42 -15.49
CA PRO A 238 -0.26 14.54 -15.70
C PRO A 238 -0.63 15.77 -14.85
N GLY A 239 0.36 16.38 -14.19
CA GLY A 239 0.19 17.57 -13.37
C GLY A 239 -0.14 17.29 -11.89
N ARG A 240 -0.53 16.06 -11.53
CA ARG A 240 -0.84 15.68 -10.14
C ARG A 240 0.38 15.80 -9.24
N LEU A 241 1.55 15.38 -9.73
CA LEU A 241 2.79 15.46 -8.96
C LEU A 241 3.16 16.93 -8.68
N THR A 242 3.08 17.78 -9.70
CA THR A 242 3.36 19.22 -9.58
C THR A 242 2.42 19.87 -8.56
N GLN A 243 1.12 19.53 -8.60
CA GLN A 243 0.15 20.06 -7.63
C GLN A 243 0.41 19.54 -6.22
N LEU A 244 0.79 18.28 -6.07
CA LEU A 244 1.15 17.71 -4.77
C LEU A 244 2.38 18.42 -4.18
N TYR A 245 3.42 18.67 -4.97
CA TYR A 245 4.62 19.33 -4.44
C TYR A 245 4.40 20.78 -4.04
N ARG A 246 3.39 21.47 -4.58
CA ARG A 246 2.96 22.79 -4.05
C ARG A 246 2.45 22.70 -2.61
N VAL A 247 1.77 21.61 -2.24
CA VAL A 247 1.33 21.36 -0.86
C VAL A 247 2.54 21.23 0.06
N TYR A 248 3.53 20.40 -0.33
CA TYR A 248 4.76 20.22 0.45
C TYR A 248 5.58 21.52 0.57
N ASP A 249 5.69 22.28 -0.52
CA ASP A 249 6.41 23.55 -0.57
C ASP A 249 5.75 24.62 0.30
N GLN A 250 4.42 24.63 0.38
CA GLN A 250 3.69 25.53 1.27
C GLN A 250 3.98 25.26 2.75
N VAL A 251 4.15 23.99 3.14
CA VAL A 251 4.55 23.60 4.50
C VAL A 251 6.06 23.76 4.72
N GLY A 252 6.85 23.76 3.65
CA GLY A 252 8.31 23.95 3.70
C GLY A 252 9.11 22.66 3.92
N VAL A 253 8.46 21.49 3.89
CA VAL A 253 9.12 20.19 4.05
C VAL A 253 8.56 19.20 3.02
N ARG A 254 9.45 18.47 2.34
CA ARG A 254 9.12 17.46 1.31
C ARG A 254 9.44 16.05 1.82
N PRO A 255 8.66 15.01 1.42
CA PRO A 255 9.02 13.62 1.70
C PRO A 255 10.27 13.20 0.92
N ALA A 256 10.99 12.19 1.41
CA ALA A 256 12.21 11.68 0.80
C ALA A 256 11.98 10.83 -0.47
N ALA A 257 10.75 10.37 -0.69
CA ALA A 257 10.35 9.54 -1.82
C ALA A 257 9.00 9.99 -2.39
N VAL A 258 8.75 9.66 -3.67
CA VAL A 258 7.47 9.89 -4.33
C VAL A 258 6.72 8.57 -4.46
N ALA A 259 5.49 8.53 -3.95
CA ALA A 259 4.58 7.40 -4.08
C ALA A 259 3.55 7.61 -5.20
N VAL A 260 3.34 6.58 -6.04
CA VAL A 260 2.45 6.67 -7.20
C VAL A 260 1.77 5.35 -7.52
N ASP A 261 0.49 5.42 -7.88
CA ASP A 261 -0.30 4.30 -8.35
C ASP A 261 -0.40 4.34 -9.86
N MET A 262 0.05 3.26 -10.51
CA MET A 262 0.07 3.13 -11.96
C MET A 262 -0.38 1.74 -12.40
N TYR A 263 -1.45 1.71 -13.17
CA TYR A 263 -1.94 0.49 -13.82
C TYR A 263 -1.78 0.61 -15.32
N ASP A 264 -1.20 -0.40 -15.97
CA ASP A 264 -1.14 -0.41 -17.43
C ASP A 264 -2.55 -0.26 -18.04
N GLY A 265 -2.65 0.32 -19.23
CA GLY A 265 -3.95 0.53 -19.86
C GLY A 265 -4.63 -0.77 -20.23
N ALA A 266 -5.59 -1.22 -19.40
CA ALA A 266 -6.52 -2.27 -19.80
C ALA A 266 -7.38 -1.73 -20.96
N ARG A 267 -7.30 -2.37 -22.12
CA ARG A 267 -8.19 -2.15 -23.28
C ARG A 267 -8.13 -0.74 -23.90
N GLY A 268 -6.97 -0.09 -23.89
CA GLY A 268 -6.74 1.16 -24.63
C GLY A 268 -7.36 2.43 -24.04
N LYS A 269 -7.95 2.38 -22.84
CA LYS A 269 -8.55 3.55 -22.17
C LYS A 269 -7.56 4.38 -21.35
N ARG A 270 -6.39 3.85 -21.05
CA ARG A 270 -5.29 4.56 -20.37
C ARG A 270 -4.01 4.42 -21.19
N PRO A 271 -3.07 5.37 -21.09
CA PRO A 271 -1.75 5.21 -21.68
C PRO A 271 -1.08 3.93 -21.17
N ARG A 272 -0.15 3.40 -21.97
CA ARG A 272 0.69 2.29 -21.52
C ARG A 272 1.56 2.72 -20.34
N MET A 273 1.87 1.78 -19.44
CA MET A 273 2.74 2.01 -18.27
C MET A 273 4.03 2.74 -18.66
N LEU A 274 4.69 2.34 -19.75
CA LEU A 274 5.93 2.99 -20.20
C LEU A 274 5.71 4.46 -20.58
N THR A 275 4.58 4.79 -21.21
CA THR A 275 4.23 6.18 -21.53
C THR A 275 3.98 6.99 -20.26
N MET A 276 3.27 6.42 -19.29
CA MET A 276 3.03 7.07 -17.99
C MET A 276 4.34 7.34 -17.24
N LEU A 277 5.24 6.35 -17.16
CA LEU A 277 6.55 6.50 -16.51
C LEU A 277 7.42 7.57 -17.18
N LYS A 278 7.44 7.63 -18.53
CA LYS A 278 8.18 8.68 -19.26
C LYS A 278 7.64 10.07 -18.96
N GLN A 279 6.32 10.23 -18.97
CA GLN A 279 5.68 11.51 -18.66
C GLN A 279 5.90 11.90 -17.19
N PHE A 280 5.81 10.94 -16.28
CA PHE A 280 6.07 11.15 -14.86
C PHE A 280 7.52 11.56 -14.60
N ALA A 281 8.51 10.92 -15.26
CA ALA A 281 9.91 11.32 -15.17
C ALA A 281 10.14 12.75 -15.68
N GLN A 282 9.49 13.14 -16.79
CA GLN A 282 9.53 14.51 -17.30
C GLN A 282 8.89 15.50 -16.31
N GLU A 283 7.84 15.10 -15.61
CA GLU A 283 7.23 15.94 -14.58
C GLU A 283 8.15 16.10 -13.36
N MET A 284 8.76 15.00 -12.88
CA MET A 284 9.76 15.03 -11.81
C MET A 284 10.94 15.96 -12.16
N ASP A 285 11.47 15.87 -13.37
CA ASP A 285 12.58 16.72 -13.83
C ASP A 285 12.21 18.21 -13.80
N LYS A 286 11.02 18.56 -14.30
CA LYS A 286 10.53 19.94 -14.33
C LYS A 286 10.42 20.59 -12.94
N ILE A 287 10.20 19.80 -11.89
CA ILE A 287 10.07 20.30 -10.51
C ILE A 287 11.31 19.99 -9.65
N GLY A 288 12.43 19.61 -10.28
CA GLY A 288 13.71 19.42 -9.62
C GLY A 288 13.79 18.17 -8.76
N LEU A 289 13.04 17.12 -9.09
CA LEU A 289 13.03 15.84 -8.38
C LEU A 289 13.81 14.73 -9.10
N THR A 290 14.62 15.06 -10.11
CA THR A 290 15.48 14.09 -10.80
C THR A 290 16.33 13.30 -9.80
N GLY A 291 16.27 11.97 -9.86
CA GLY A 291 16.98 11.07 -8.94
C GLY A 291 16.25 10.76 -7.63
N THR A 292 15.15 11.46 -7.31
CA THR A 292 14.34 11.16 -6.11
C THR A 292 13.79 9.74 -6.19
N PRO A 293 13.86 8.94 -5.10
CA PRO A 293 13.23 7.63 -5.03
C PRO A 293 11.76 7.63 -5.45
N VAL A 294 11.38 6.66 -6.26
CA VAL A 294 9.99 6.42 -6.71
C VAL A 294 9.52 5.08 -6.19
N ILE A 295 8.34 5.08 -5.57
CA ILE A 295 7.63 3.90 -5.11
C ILE A 295 6.35 3.76 -5.92
N ILE A 296 6.25 2.69 -6.71
CA ILE A 296 4.99 2.37 -7.39
C ILE A 296 4.16 1.55 -6.40
N GLN A 297 3.19 2.17 -5.73
CA GLN A 297 2.43 1.54 -4.65
C GLN A 297 1.29 0.65 -5.15
N GLU A 298 0.89 0.80 -6.42
CA GLU A 298 -0.04 -0.09 -7.07
C GLU A 298 0.30 -0.33 -8.54
N SER A 299 0.24 -1.61 -8.93
CA SER A 299 0.14 -2.06 -10.32
C SER A 299 -0.51 -3.44 -10.40
N TYR A 300 -0.73 -3.96 -11.61
CA TYR A 300 -1.28 -5.29 -11.78
C TYR A 300 -0.33 -6.39 -11.32
N TYR A 301 -0.93 -7.43 -10.73
CA TYR A 301 -0.26 -8.66 -10.38
C TYR A 301 0.25 -9.41 -11.63
N ASN A 302 1.48 -9.94 -11.54
CA ASN A 302 2.12 -10.80 -12.55
C ASN A 302 1.98 -10.25 -14.00
N HIS A 303 2.06 -8.93 -14.16
CA HIS A 303 1.78 -8.28 -15.43
C HIS A 303 3.07 -7.98 -16.21
N LYS A 304 3.40 -8.85 -17.17
CA LYS A 304 4.63 -8.77 -17.97
C LYS A 304 4.86 -7.38 -18.63
N PRO A 305 3.86 -6.72 -19.25
CA PRO A 305 4.07 -5.38 -19.80
C PRO A 305 4.43 -4.33 -18.74
N THR A 306 3.86 -4.42 -17.53
CA THR A 306 4.25 -3.55 -16.41
C THR A 306 5.72 -3.75 -16.06
N TYR A 307 6.16 -5.01 -15.92
CA TYR A 307 7.56 -5.33 -15.62
C TYR A 307 8.52 -4.72 -16.66
N GLN A 308 8.24 -4.93 -17.95
CA GLN A 308 9.07 -4.42 -19.03
C GLN A 308 9.14 -2.88 -19.00
N ALA A 309 8.02 -2.22 -18.76
CA ALA A 309 7.97 -0.77 -18.65
C ALA A 309 8.80 -0.22 -17.49
N VAL A 310 8.69 -0.85 -16.30
CA VAL A 310 9.49 -0.47 -15.11
C VAL A 310 10.98 -0.69 -15.37
N ALA A 311 11.36 -1.85 -15.93
CA ALA A 311 12.75 -2.13 -16.27
C ALA A 311 13.32 -1.10 -17.26
N SER A 312 12.56 -0.73 -18.30
CA SER A 312 12.96 0.32 -19.25
C SER A 312 13.07 1.71 -18.61
N ALA A 313 12.20 2.04 -17.65
CA ALA A 313 12.25 3.31 -16.93
C ALA A 313 13.53 3.41 -16.06
N ILE A 314 13.90 2.32 -15.37
CA ILE A 314 15.14 2.25 -14.58
C ILE A 314 16.37 2.36 -15.48
N GLN A 315 16.40 1.64 -16.61
CA GLN A 315 17.46 1.78 -17.61
C GLN A 315 17.59 3.21 -18.17
N SER A 316 16.50 3.98 -18.14
CA SER A 316 16.48 5.39 -18.55
C SER A 316 16.87 6.36 -17.41
N GLY A 317 17.24 5.85 -16.24
CA GLY A 317 17.72 6.65 -15.10
C GLY A 317 16.68 6.96 -14.02
N MET A 318 15.45 6.43 -14.11
CA MET A 318 14.50 6.59 -13.00
C MET A 318 14.92 5.77 -11.78
N ASN A 319 14.85 6.39 -10.59
CA ASN A 319 15.18 5.75 -9.32
C ASN A 319 13.97 5.01 -8.73
N ILE A 320 13.50 3.95 -9.39
CA ILE A 320 12.36 3.15 -8.90
C ILE A 320 12.87 2.13 -7.86
N GLN A 321 12.46 2.30 -6.59
CA GLN A 321 12.94 1.50 -5.46
C GLN A 321 12.05 0.30 -5.15
N ALA A 322 10.75 0.40 -5.41
CA ALA A 322 9.81 -0.70 -5.16
C ALA A 322 8.60 -0.62 -6.10
N VAL A 323 8.05 -1.80 -6.41
CA VAL A 323 6.78 -1.96 -7.13
C VAL A 323 5.90 -2.90 -6.35
N TYR A 324 4.78 -2.38 -5.86
CA TYR A 324 3.76 -3.10 -5.14
C TYR A 324 2.65 -3.51 -6.11
N GLN A 325 2.27 -4.79 -6.06
CA GLN A 325 1.26 -5.36 -6.95
C GLN A 325 -0.07 -5.56 -6.25
N TRP A 326 -1.14 -4.96 -6.77
CA TRP A 326 -2.50 -5.28 -6.34
C TRP A 326 -2.91 -6.64 -6.89
N PRO A 327 -3.65 -7.49 -6.16
CA PRO A 327 -4.11 -8.82 -6.61
C PRO A 327 -5.22 -8.75 -7.67
N MET A 328 -5.05 -7.88 -8.67
CA MET A 328 -5.91 -7.75 -9.85
C MET A 328 -5.11 -8.11 -11.10
N ASP A 329 -5.77 -8.77 -12.05
CA ASP A 329 -5.27 -8.94 -13.40
C ASP A 329 -5.96 -7.96 -14.38
N THR A 330 -5.57 -7.99 -15.66
CA THR A 330 -6.13 -7.08 -16.69
C THR A 330 -7.53 -7.45 -17.19
N LYS A 331 -8.06 -8.60 -16.78
CA LYS A 331 -9.33 -9.18 -17.24
C LYS A 331 -10.41 -9.07 -16.17
N ASP A 332 -10.04 -9.15 -14.90
CA ASP A 332 -10.93 -9.12 -13.75
C ASP A 332 -11.29 -7.68 -13.41
N ARG A 333 -12.59 -7.38 -13.42
CA ARG A 333 -13.12 -6.13 -12.88
C ARG A 333 -13.41 -6.39 -11.41
N TRP A 334 -12.63 -5.78 -10.52
CA TRP A 334 -12.90 -5.67 -9.07
C TRP A 334 -13.02 -7.00 -8.31
N TYR A 335 -12.15 -7.19 -7.30
CA TYR A 335 -12.27 -8.09 -6.13
C TYR A 335 -12.66 -9.58 -6.31
N ASP A 336 -13.01 -10.04 -7.51
CA ASP A 336 -13.46 -11.38 -7.76
C ASP A 336 -12.25 -12.32 -7.89
N THR A 337 -12.07 -13.12 -6.84
CA THR A 337 -11.36 -14.40 -6.73
C THR A 337 -9.99 -14.42 -6.01
N PRO A 338 -9.94 -15.00 -4.79
CA PRO A 338 -8.72 -15.46 -4.10
C PRO A 338 -7.99 -16.62 -4.79
N SER A 339 -8.51 -17.16 -5.90
CA SER A 339 -7.99 -18.37 -6.56
C SER A 339 -6.57 -18.22 -7.10
N ARG A 340 -5.96 -17.02 -6.98
CA ARG A 340 -4.63 -16.72 -7.49
C ARG A 340 -3.58 -16.50 -6.41
N TYR A 341 -3.90 -16.69 -5.12
CA TYR A 341 -2.84 -16.76 -4.10
C TYR A 341 -1.91 -17.96 -4.34
N ASP A 342 -2.42 -19.06 -4.89
CA ASP A 342 -1.61 -20.22 -5.31
C ASP A 342 -0.72 -19.89 -6.53
N ALA A 343 -1.04 -18.84 -7.27
CA ALA A 343 -0.20 -18.34 -8.36
C ALA A 343 1.01 -17.54 -7.86
N TYR A 344 1.21 -17.37 -6.54
CA TYR A 344 2.33 -16.60 -5.98
C TYR A 344 3.69 -17.28 -6.23
N CYS A 345 3.78 -18.59 -6.43
CA CYS A 345 4.96 -19.24 -6.99
C CYS A 345 4.64 -20.73 -7.18
N PRO A 346 4.16 -21.18 -8.35
CA PRO A 346 3.81 -22.60 -8.55
C PRO A 346 5.00 -23.53 -8.25
N ALA A 347 6.21 -23.06 -8.55
CA ALA A 347 7.46 -23.80 -8.35
C ALA A 347 7.79 -24.13 -6.87
N LEU A 348 7.10 -23.54 -5.89
CA LEU A 348 7.27 -23.86 -4.46
C LEU A 348 6.12 -24.71 -3.88
N LEU A 349 5.06 -24.96 -4.66
CA LEU A 349 3.89 -25.73 -4.21
C LEU A 349 3.94 -27.21 -4.63
N ASP A 350 4.81 -27.58 -5.56
CA ASP A 350 5.04 -28.97 -5.98
C ASP A 350 6.07 -29.71 -5.12
N GLU A 351 6.74 -29.00 -4.19
CA GLU A 351 7.50 -29.63 -3.11
C GLU A 351 6.51 -29.99 -1.99
N PRO A 352 6.40 -31.26 -1.56
CA PRO A 352 5.53 -31.60 -0.44
C PRO A 352 5.96 -30.77 0.76
N VAL A 353 5.08 -29.87 1.21
CA VAL A 353 5.25 -29.11 2.45
C VAL A 353 5.61 -30.12 3.52
N ALA A 354 6.87 -30.09 3.95
CA ALA A 354 7.37 -30.98 4.99
C ALA A 354 6.42 -30.87 6.17
N ARG A 355 5.74 -31.98 6.49
CA ARG A 355 4.93 -32.11 7.69
C ARG A 355 5.81 -31.68 8.87
N GLU A 356 5.34 -30.67 9.59
CA GLU A 356 5.79 -30.32 10.94
C GLU A 356 7.31 -30.24 11.14
N ALA A 357 7.95 -29.21 10.58
CA ALA A 357 9.14 -28.67 11.24
C ALA A 357 8.67 -27.94 12.50
N SER A 358 8.70 -28.64 13.63
CA SER A 358 8.55 -28.03 14.95
C SER A 358 9.54 -26.86 15.08
N LEU A 359 9.00 -25.68 15.39
CA LEU A 359 9.82 -24.51 15.74
C LEU A 359 10.76 -24.91 16.88
N PRO A 360 12.07 -24.65 16.81
CA PRO A 360 12.97 -24.93 17.91
C PRO A 360 12.61 -24.02 19.09
N VAL A 361 11.91 -24.59 20.07
CA VAL A 361 11.74 -23.98 21.39
C VAL A 361 13.11 -23.95 22.04
N LYS A 362 13.78 -22.79 22.01
CA LYS A 362 14.89 -22.52 22.93
C LYS A 362 14.31 -22.38 24.33
N VAL A 363 14.24 -23.49 25.06
CA VAL A 363 14.09 -23.46 26.51
C VAL A 363 15.38 -22.91 27.09
N ALA A 364 15.35 -21.68 27.60
CA ALA A 364 16.43 -21.16 28.42
C ALA A 364 16.36 -21.87 29.78
N GLU A 365 17.25 -22.83 30.00
CA GLU A 365 17.53 -23.38 31.32
C GLU A 365 18.14 -22.28 32.19
N GLN A 366 17.36 -21.74 33.13
CA GLN A 366 17.90 -21.01 34.26
C GLN A 366 18.54 -22.02 35.21
N SER A 367 19.87 -22.08 35.18
CA SER A 367 20.66 -22.78 36.19
C SER A 367 20.44 -22.13 37.55
N ARG A 368 19.94 -22.93 38.49
CA ARG A 368 19.98 -22.67 39.92
C ARG A 368 21.45 -22.60 40.37
N ILE A 369 21.83 -21.50 41.02
CA ILE A 369 22.97 -21.48 41.94
C ILE A 369 22.39 -21.18 43.33
N ARG A 370 22.55 -22.16 44.23
CA ARG A 370 22.73 -21.94 45.66
C ARG A 370 24.19 -22.26 45.96
#